data_AF-A0A6C1U3B9-F1
#
_entry.id   AF-A0A6C1U3B9-F1
#
_cell.length_a   1.000
_cell.length_b   1.000
_cell.length_c   1.000
_cell.angle_alpha   90.00
_cell.angle_beta   90.00
_cell.angle_gamma   90.00
#
_symmetry.space_group_name_H-M   'P 1'
#
loop_
_entity.id
_entity.type
_entity.pdbx_description
1 polymer ?
#
loop_
_entity_poly.entity_id
_entity_poly.type
_entity_poly.pdbx_seq_one_letter_code
_entity_poly.pdbx_strand_id
1 'polypeptide(L)' 'MEIGLNHFLIVAAILFTIGVCGIFINRKSIINILLSIEILLLAININLVAFSAFMNDIVGH' A
#
# COMPACT_ATOMS: atom_id res chain seq x y z
N MET A 1 -20.77 -2.50 12.45
CA MET A 1 -19.75 -2.07 11.46
C MET A 1 -18.54 -2.94 11.72
N GLU A 2 -18.42 -4.04 11.01
CA GLU A 2 -17.27 -4.95 11.19
C GLU A 2 -16.15 -4.52 10.26
N ILE A 3 -14.96 -4.33 10.83
CA ILE A 3 -13.76 -3.97 10.08
C ILE A 3 -13.25 -5.24 9.40
N GLY A 4 -13.76 -5.50 8.20
CA GLY A 4 -13.33 -6.64 7.37
C GLY A 4 -12.20 -6.29 6.40
N LEU A 5 -11.68 -7.32 5.71
CA LEU A 5 -10.60 -7.26 4.72
C LEU A 5 -10.76 -6.11 3.70
N ASN A 6 -11.98 -5.86 3.22
CA ASN A 6 -12.26 -4.79 2.27
C ASN A 6 -11.79 -3.40 2.72
N HIS A 7 -11.86 -3.09 4.02
CA HIS A 7 -11.39 -1.79 4.53
C HIS A 7 -9.88 -1.63 4.34
N PHE A 8 -9.11 -2.69 4.62
CA PHE A 8 -7.67 -2.69 4.44
C PHE A 8 -7.28 -2.62 2.95
N LEU A 9 -8.01 -3.32 2.07
CA LEU A 9 -7.78 -3.24 0.62
C LEU A 9 -8.03 -1.84 0.08
N ILE A 10 -9.09 -1.16 0.52
CA ILE A 10 -9.39 0.21 0.09
C ILE A 10 -8.27 1.16 0.54
N VAL A 11 -7.81 1.06 1.78
CA VAL A 11 -6.70 1.88 2.30
C VAL A 11 -5.42 1.62 1.51
N ALA A 12 -5.07 0.35 1.27
CA ALA A 12 -3.90 -0.02 0.47
C ALA A 12 -4.02 0.52 -0.97
N ALA A 13 -5.19 0.43 -1.60
CA ALA A 13 -5.42 0.94 -2.96
C ALA A 13 -5.27 2.48 -3.05
N ILE A 14 -5.76 3.22 -2.04
CA ILE A 14 -5.59 4.67 -1.95
C ILE A 14 -4.11 5.03 -1.82
N LEU A 15 -3.40 4.39 -0.89
CA LEU A 15 -1.96 4.63 -0.69
C LEU A 15 -1.14 4.27 -1.93
N PHE A 16 -1.47 3.15 -2.58
CA PHE A 16 -0.82 2.74 -3.83
C PHE A 16 -1.02 3.78 -4.93
N THR A 17 -2.25 4.28 -5.11
CA THR A 17 -2.55 5.31 -6.11
C THR A 17 -1.82 6.61 -5.81
N ILE A 18 -1.72 7.02 -4.54
CA ILE A 18 -0.94 8.20 -4.12
C ILE A 18 0.55 7.99 -4.43
N GLY A 19 1.11 6.83 -4.09
CA GLY A 19 2.51 6.49 -4.38
C GLY A 19 2.81 6.55 -5.88
N VAL A 20 1.96 5.95 -6.71
CA VAL A 20 2.10 5.99 -8.18
C VAL A 20 1.99 7.44 -8.68
N CYS A 21 0.96 8.18 -8.29
CA CYS A 21 0.81 9.59 -8.68
C CYS A 21 2.01 10.45 -8.25
N GLY A 22 2.57 10.20 -7.06
CA GLY A 22 3.74 10.89 -6.53
C GLY A 22 4.98 10.74 -7.43
N ILE A 23 5.20 9.55 -8.00
CA ILE A 23 6.29 9.27 -8.96
C ILE A 23 6.10 10.07 -10.25
N PHE A 24 4.87 10.15 -10.77
CA PHE A 24 4.59 10.83 -12.04
C PHE A 24 4.65 12.36 -11.92
N ILE A 25 4.16 12.93 -10.81
CA ILE A 25 4.04 14.38 -10.60
C ILE A 25 5.41 14.99 -10.23
N ASN A 26 6.21 14.32 -9.39
CA ASN A 26 7.41 14.91 -8.80
C ASN A 26 8.72 14.35 -9.37
N ARG A 27 8.94 14.48 -10.68
CA ARG A 27 10.16 13.98 -11.35
C ARG A 27 11.42 14.83 -11.14
N LYS A 28 11.30 16.02 -10.52
CA LYS A 28 12.42 16.97 -10.35
C LYS A 28 13.38 16.58 -9.22
N SER A 29 12.91 15.86 -8.21
CA SER A 29 13.69 15.51 -7.03
C SER A 29 13.71 14.00 -6.83
N ILE A 30 14.90 13.41 -6.85
CA ILE A 30 15.09 11.99 -6.56
C ILE A 30 14.52 11.64 -5.17
N ILE A 31 14.63 12.56 -4.21
CA ILE A 31 14.10 12.37 -2.85
C ILE A 31 12.58 12.18 -2.85
N ASN A 32 11.85 12.94 -3.66
CA ASN A 32 10.39 12.77 -3.78
C ASN A 32 10.02 11.45 -4.45
N ILE A 33 10.83 10.97 -5.40
CA ILE A 33 10.63 9.66 -6.02
C ILE A 33 10.86 8.56 -4.98
N LEU A 34 11.94 8.65 -4.20
CA LEU A 34 12.23 7.69 -3.11
C LEU A 34 11.11 7.66 -2.06
N LEU A 35 10.61 8.82 -1.65
CA LEU A 35 9.46 8.91 -0.74
C LEU A 35 8.20 8.25 -1.34
N SER A 36 7.95 8.45 -2.63
CA SER A 36 6.80 7.84 -3.31
C SER A 36 6.95 6.31 -3.41
N ILE A 37 8.17 5.81 -3.56
CA ILE A 37 8.49 4.38 -3.52
C ILE A 37 8.25 3.81 -2.12
N GLU A 38 8.67 4.49 -1.05
CA GLU A 38 8.38 4.07 0.33
C GLU A 38 6.87 3.96 0.59
N ILE A 39 6.07 4.93 0.12
CA ILE A 39 4.60 4.87 0.22
C ILE A 39 4.03 3.68 -0.56
N LEU A 40 4.58 3.37 -1.73
CA LEU A 40 4.21 2.20 -2.54
C LEU A 40 4.51 0.89 -1.81
N LEU A 41 5.70 0.76 -1.23
CA LEU A 41 6.11 -0.41 -0.45
C LEU A 41 5.27 -0.59 0.81
N LEU A 42 4.86 0.52 1.43
CA LEU A 42 3.96 0.51 2.57
C LEU A 42 2.57 -0.01 2.19
N ALA A 43 2.01 0.44 1.06
CA ALA A 43 0.72 -0.02 0.56
C ALA A 43 0.72 -1.53 0.28
N ILE A 44 1.78 -2.05 -0.34
CA ILE A 44 1.96 -3.48 -0.63
C ILE A 44 2.07 -4.29 0.67
N ASN A 45 2.81 -3.79 1.68
CA ASN A 45 2.90 -4.44 2.98
C ASN A 45 1.56 -4.53 3.70
N ILE A 46 0.77 -3.44 3.70
CA ILE A 46 -0.58 -3.45 4.28
C ILE A 46 -1.43 -4.51 3.61
N ASN A 47 -1.38 -4.62 2.29
CA ASN A 47 -2.13 -5.61 1.54
C ASN A 47 -1.70 -7.05 1.91
N LEU A 48 -0.39 -7.32 1.96
CA LEU A 48 0.15 -8.63 2.36
C LEU A 48 -0.27 -9.03 3.78
N VAL A 49 -0.11 -8.12 4.75
CA VAL A 49 -0.49 -8.36 6.15
C VAL A 49 -2.00 -8.55 6.29
N ALA A 50 -2.81 -7.79 5.55
CA ALA A 50 -4.27 -7.94 5.57
C ALA A 50 -4.71 -9.31 5.04
N PHE A 51 -4.11 -9.79 3.96
CA PHE A 51 -4.38 -11.13 3.44
C PHE A 51 -3.90 -12.23 4.39
N SER A 52 -2.69 -12.07 4.95
CA SER A 52 -2.15 -13.00 5.95
C SER A 52 -3.05 -13.10 7.19
N ALA A 53 -3.50 -11.96 7.73
CA ALA A 53 -4.40 -11.92 8.87
C ALA A 53 -5.79 -12.49 8.56
N PHE A 54 -6.31 -12.27 7.35
CA PHE A 54 -7.62 -12.79 6.94
C PHE A 54 -7.62 -14.30 6.70
N MET A 55 -6.55 -14.84 6.10
CA MET A 55 -6.39 -16.28 5.87
C MET A 55 -5.93 -17.04 7.12
N ASN A 56 -5.57 -16.33 8.20
CA ASN A 56 -4.90 -16.89 9.37
C ASN A 56 -3.65 -17.72 8.99
N ASP A 57 -3.04 -17.35 7.87
CA ASP A 57 -1.82 -17.93 7.34
C ASP A 57 -0.76 -16.84 7.37
N ILE A 58 0.26 -17.08 8.18
CA ILE A 58 1.44 -16.22 8.33
C ILE A 58 2.17 -15.97 7.01
N VAL A 59 1.94 -16.77 5.97
CA VAL A 59 2.58 -16.62 4.64
C VAL A 59 1.71 -15.80 3.66
N GLY A 60 0.40 -15.69 3.88
CA GLY A 60 -0.49 -14.85 3.06
C GLY A 60 -0.69 -15.35 1.62
N HIS A 61 -0.86 -16.66 1.43
CA HIS A 61 -1.26 -17.27 0.16
C HIS A 61 -2.77 -17.46 0.01
#